data_AF-A0A8J3AN57-F1
#
_entry.id   AF-A0A8J3AN57-F1
#
_cell.length_a   1.000
_cell.length_b   1.000
_cell.length_c   1.000
_cell.angle_alpha   90.00
_cell.angle_beta   90.00
_cell.angle_gamma   90.00
#
_symmetry.space_group_name_H-M   'P 1'
#
loop_
_entity.id
_entity.type
_entity.pdbx_description
1 polymer ?
#
loop_
_entity_poly.entity_id
_entity_poly.type
_entity_poly.pdbx_seq_one_letter_code
_entity_poly.pdbx_strand_id
1 'polypeptide(L)' 'MSDTPIEQPETLSKNEVFSFCRHLGRSLKNADASDTLLASKLTREAEYLEKNGFTSASEMFIVVAQTLAPTPPNS' A
#
# COMPACT_ATOMS: atom_id res chain seq x y z
N MET A 1 6.53 -7.96 -36.69
CA MET A 1 5.66 -7.33 -35.68
C MET A 1 5.92 -8.08 -34.40
N SER A 2 6.59 -7.45 -33.43
CA SER A 2 6.93 -8.08 -32.16
C SER A 2 5.87 -7.64 -31.16
N ASP A 3 4.92 -8.53 -30.85
CA ASP A 3 3.97 -8.33 -29.77
C ASP A 3 4.74 -8.44 -28.44
N THR A 4 5.20 -7.29 -27.94
CA THR A 4 5.73 -7.20 -26.57
C THR A 4 4.56 -7.47 -25.63
N PRO A 5 4.60 -8.51 -24.78
CA PRO A 5 3.58 -8.71 -23.76
C PRO A 5 3.56 -7.47 -22.87
N ILE A 6 2.41 -6.81 -22.77
CA ILE A 6 2.20 -5.76 -21.78
C ILE A 6 2.22 -6.49 -20.43
N GLU A 7 3.35 -6.43 -19.75
CA GLU A 7 3.54 -6.94 -18.40
C GLU A 7 2.52 -6.24 -17.52
N GLN A 8 1.43 -6.95 -17.19
CA GLN A 8 0.44 -6.41 -16.27
C GLN A 8 1.15 -6.18 -14.95
N PRO A 9 1.06 -4.98 -14.35
CA PRO A 9 1.70 -4.73 -13.07
C PRO A 9 1.17 -5.77 -12.08
N GLU A 10 2.08 -6.49 -11.43
CA GLU A 10 1.74 -7.48 -10.41
C GLU A 10 0.81 -6.82 -9.40
N THR A 11 -0.47 -7.20 -9.46
CA THR A 11 -1.48 -6.66 -8.56
C THR A 11 -1.35 -7.43 -7.26
N LEU A 12 -0.67 -6.82 -6.29
CA LEU A 12 -0.50 -7.39 -4.96
C LEU A 12 -1.87 -7.73 -4.38
N SER A 13 -2.06 -8.99 -4.03
CA SER A 13 -3.28 -9.42 -3.36
C SER A 13 -3.35 -8.84 -1.94
N LYS A 14 -4.57 -8.66 -1.45
CA LYS A 14 -4.82 -8.18 -0.08
C LYS A 14 -4.09 -9.02 0.97
N ASN A 15 -3.93 -10.33 0.73
CA ASN A 15 -3.19 -11.23 1.62
C ASN A 15 -1.69 -10.94 1.67
N GLU A 16 -1.07 -10.58 0.54
CA GLU A 16 0.35 -10.21 0.47
C GLU A 16 0.61 -8.91 1.23
N VAL A 17 -0.29 -7.94 1.09
CA VAL A 17 -0.28 -6.69 1.88
C VAL A 17 -0.36 -6.97 3.38
N PHE A 18 -1.29 -7.84 3.80
CA PHE A 18 -1.41 -8.22 5.21
C PHE A 18 -0.17 -8.92 5.74
N SER A 19 0.43 -9.81 4.94
CA SER A 19 1.66 -10.53 5.28
C SER A 19 2.83 -9.55 5.45
N PHE A 20 2.97 -8.60 4.53
CA PHE A 20 3.99 -7.56 4.58
C PHE A 20 3.87 -6.68 5.83
N CYS A 21 2.67 -6.18 6.14
CA CYS A 21 2.47 -5.39 7.37
C CYS A 21 2.80 -6.18 8.63
N ARG A 22 2.41 -7.47 8.69
CA ARG A 22 2.75 -8.35 9.82
C ARG A 22 4.26 -8.56 9.95
N HIS A 23 4.97 -8.74 8.84
CA HIS A 23 6.44 -8.89 8.82
C HIS A 23 7.14 -7.68 9.44
N LEU A 24 6.59 -6.48 9.25
CA LEU A 24 7.09 -5.24 9.85
C LEU A 24 6.66 -5.03 11.31
N GLY A 25 6.06 -6.03 11.96
CA GLY A 25 5.54 -5.93 13.33
C GLY A 25 4.30 -5.05 13.46
N ARG A 26 3.70 -4.61 12.35
CA ARG A 26 2.49 -3.77 12.34
C ARG A 26 1.26 -4.68 12.18
N SER A 27 0.39 -4.70 13.18
CA SER A 27 -0.84 -5.48 13.13
C SER A 27 -1.99 -4.63 12.58
N LEU A 28 -2.45 -4.93 11.36
CA LEU A 28 -3.64 -4.33 10.75
C LEU A 28 -4.96 -4.89 11.35
N LYS A 29 -5.05 -4.99 12.68
CA LYS A 29 -6.28 -5.42 13.36
C LYS A 29 -7.44 -4.50 12.92
N ASN A 30 -8.56 -5.11 12.52
CA ASN A 30 -9.79 -4.46 12.01
C ASN A 30 -9.71 -3.90 10.58
N ALA A 31 -8.87 -4.47 9.71
CA ALA A 31 -8.85 -4.16 8.28
C ALA A 31 -9.92 -4.91 7.45
N ASP A 32 -11.01 -5.29 8.11
CA ASP A 32 -12.32 -5.54 7.49
C ASP A 32 -13.00 -4.21 7.09
N ALA A 33 -12.48 -3.10 7.61
CA ALA A 33 -12.84 -1.73 7.26
C ALA A 33 -12.49 -1.44 5.79
N SER A 34 -13.36 -0.71 5.09
CA SER A 34 -13.24 -0.40 3.65
C SER A 34 -11.81 -0.10 3.22
N ASP A 35 -11.43 -0.48 1.99
CA ASP A 35 -10.06 -0.30 1.51
C ASP A 35 -9.59 1.17 1.62
N THR A 36 -10.50 2.14 1.60
CA THR A 36 -10.26 3.56 1.94
C THR A 36 -9.82 3.81 3.38
N LEU A 37 -10.42 3.12 4.37
CA LEU A 37 -10.02 3.19 5.78
C LEU A 37 -8.66 2.54 6.01
N LEU A 38 -8.38 1.43 5.32
CA LEU A 38 -7.06 0.80 5.37
C LEU A 38 -6.00 1.70 4.72
N ALA A 39 -6.27 2.27 3.54
CA ALA A 39 -5.41 3.24 2.88
C ALA A 39 -5.12 4.45 3.80
N SER A 40 -6.14 5.02 4.43
CA SER A 40 -5.98 6.15 5.36
C SER A 40 -5.07 5.82 6.55
N LYS A 41 -5.14 4.60 7.09
CA LYS A 41 -4.25 4.14 8.16
C LYS A 41 -2.81 3.99 7.66
N LEU A 42 -2.63 3.38 6.49
CA LEU A 42 -1.31 3.19 5.88
C LEU A 42 -0.63 4.52 5.56
N THR A 43 -1.36 5.51 5.05
CA THR A 43 -0.82 6.86 4.83
C THR A 43 -0.35 7.51 6.13
N ARG A 44 -1.11 7.41 7.22
CA ARG A 44 -0.68 7.94 8.54
C ARG A 44 0.56 7.24 9.09
N GLU A 45 0.64 5.93 8.93
CA GLU A 45 1.83 5.16 9.34
C GLU A 45 3.05 5.52 8.47
N ALA A 46 2.85 5.75 7.17
CA ALA A 46 3.90 6.24 6.27
C ALA A 46 4.45 7.60 6.73
N GLU A 47 3.58 8.57 7.02
CA GLU A 47 3.99 9.88 7.55
C GLU A 47 4.81 9.76 8.85
N TYR A 48 4.42 8.83 9.74
CA TYR A 48 5.18 8.55 10.95
C TYR A 48 6.55 7.96 10.63
N LEU A 49 6.62 6.96 9.75
CA LEU A 49 7.86 6.32 9.34
C LEU A 49 8.82 7.31 8.68
N GLU A 50 8.32 8.17 7.80
CA GLU A 50 9.10 9.21 7.12
C GLU A 50 9.71 10.20 8.12
N LYS A 51 8.93 10.69 9.08
CA LYS A 51 9.41 11.59 10.15
C LYS A 51 10.52 10.98 11.01
N ASN A 52 10.58 9.64 11.09
CA ASN A 52 11.58 8.92 11.86
C ASN A 52 12.73 8.37 10.99
N GLY A 53 12.82 8.75 9.71
CA GLY A 53 13.90 8.37 8.81
C GLY A 53 13.77 6.97 8.20
N PHE A 54 12.62 6.31 8.34
CA PHE A 54 12.32 5.02 7.72
C PHE A 54 11.71 5.19 6.32
N THR A 55 12.41 5.91 5.43
CA THR A 55 11.89 6.36 4.13
C THR A 55 11.39 5.21 3.25
N SER A 56 12.18 4.13 3.07
CA SER A 56 11.76 3.00 2.22
C SER A 56 10.51 2.29 2.73
N ALA A 57 10.35 2.20 4.06
CA ALA A 57 9.13 1.61 4.65
C ALA A 57 7.93 2.55 4.48
N SER A 58 8.14 3.87 4.61
CA SER A 58 7.11 4.87 4.32
C SER A 58 6.62 4.76 2.87
N GLU A 59 7.53 4.72 1.91
CA GLU A 59 7.20 4.61 0.47
C GLU A 59 6.38 3.35 0.17
N MET A 60 6.76 2.20 0.74
CA MET A 60 6.01 0.96 0.60
C MET A 60 4.58 1.09 1.14
N PHE A 61 4.38 1.79 2.26
CA PHE A 61 3.04 2.01 2.83
C PHE A 61 2.21 2.95 1.97
N ILE A 62 2.81 4.00 1.39
CA ILE A 62 2.13 4.90 0.45
C ILE A 62 1.68 4.15 -0.80
N VAL A 63 2.56 3.34 -1.40
CA VAL A 63 2.23 2.56 -2.61
C VAL A 63 1.04 1.65 -2.34
N VAL A 64 1.07 0.90 -1.24
CA VAL A 64 -0.04 0.02 -0.87
C VAL A 64 -1.32 0.81 -0.60
N ALA A 65 -1.24 1.96 0.09
CA ALA A 65 -2.40 2.81 0.33
C ALA A 65 -3.05 3.29 -0.98
N GLN A 66 -2.23 3.70 -1.96
CA GLN A 66 -2.69 4.12 -3.29
C GLN A 66 -3.29 2.98 -4.09
N THR A 67 -2.76 1.76 -3.98
CA THR A 67 -3.34 0.56 -4.62
C THR A 67 -4.71 0.24 -4.05
N LEU A 68 -4.89 0.38 -2.73
CA LEU A 68 -6.15 0.07 -2.04
C LEU A 68 -7.25 1.11 -2.25
N ALA A 69 -6.88 2.39 -2.34
CA ALA A 69 -7.81 3.48 -2.62
C ALA A 69 -7.21 4.41 -3.67
N PRO A 70 -7.32 4.05 -4.96
CA PRO A 70 -6.84 4.90 -6.04
C PRO A 70 -7.64 6.20 -6.02
N THR A 71 -7.03 7.28 -5.54
CA THR A 71 -7.58 8.61 -5.79
C THR A 71 -7.49 8.87 -7.29
N PRO A 72 -8.60 9.23 -7.96
CA PRO A 72 -8.54 9.59 -9.36
C PRO A 72 -7.53 10.73 -9.53
N PRO A 73 -6.63 10.67 -10.53
CA PRO A 73 -5.78 11.81 -10.83
C PRO A 73 -6.71 12.96 -11.20
N ASN A 74 -6.70 14.00 -10.37
CA ASN A 74 -7.42 15.28 -10.48
C ASN A 74 -8.33 15.42 -11.72
N SER A 75 -9.66 15.45 -11.49
CA SER A 75 -10.62 15.99 -12.47
C SER A 75 -10.41 17.49 -12.70
#